data_AF-A0A7X3VIH7-F1
#
_entry.id   AF-A0A7X3VIH7-F1
#
_cell.length_a   1.000
_cell.length_b   1.000
_cell.length_c   1.000
_cell.angle_alpha   90.00
_cell.angle_beta   90.00
_cell.angle_gamma   90.00
#
_symmetry.space_group_name_H-M   'P 1'
#
loop_
_entity.id
_entity.type
_entity.pdbx_description
1 polymer ?
#
loop_
_entity_poly.entity_id
_entity_poly.type
_entity_poly.pdbx_seq_one_letter_code
_entity_poly.pdbx_strand_id
1 'polypeptide(L)'
;MALLAVASAYSIGSGVSLPYWPEEARVAFTADVWQPTPAMINAELAAYRGGWIDQQPVRSEGAFAFETLVLITWGVWRAGGLMLIGMALFKHGVFSARRSTRFYAALIAVAAAVGLPLQAYGILLDFARGWPVWSFFVGVQFNYWPSIAVSLGYVGAVMLACRTAALRPYTRPFAAVGQTALSNYLLQTVICTTIFYGHGLGWFGSVDRAGQAGVVAAVWVVQLLSSSLWLRRFRFGPAEWMWRSLTYGVRQPLRKTPAPVKGRVS
;
A
#
# COMPACT_ATOMS: atom_id res chain seq x y z
N MET A 1 -3.79 7.22 19.35
CA MET A 1 -4.31 8.42 18.67
C MET A 1 -3.29 9.55 18.58
N ALA A 2 -2.57 9.89 19.67
CA ALA A 2 -1.59 10.99 19.67
C ALA A 2 -0.56 10.93 18.52
N LEU A 3 0.04 9.76 18.24
CA LEU A 3 1.01 9.63 17.14
C LEU A 3 0.41 9.94 15.76
N LEU A 4 -0.81 9.50 15.50
CA LEU A 4 -1.48 9.79 14.23
C LEU A 4 -1.80 11.29 14.07
N ALA A 5 -1.99 11.99 15.17
CA ALA A 5 -2.29 13.42 15.15
C ALA A 5 -1.06 14.25 14.75
N VAL A 6 0.17 13.79 14.97
CA VAL A 6 1.39 14.56 14.66
C VAL A 6 1.50 14.87 13.16
N ALA A 7 1.44 13.85 12.29
CA ALA A 7 1.50 14.07 10.84
C ALA A 7 0.31 14.89 10.32
N SER A 8 -0.88 14.70 10.90
CA SER A 8 -2.07 15.49 10.55
C SER A 8 -1.91 16.96 10.96
N ALA A 9 -1.44 17.23 12.18
CA ALA A 9 -1.19 18.57 12.70
C ALA A 9 -0.07 19.27 11.93
N TYR A 10 0.99 18.55 11.57
CA TYR A 10 2.04 19.07 10.68
C TYR A 10 1.43 19.49 9.32
N SER A 11 0.69 18.59 8.67
CA SER A 11 0.06 18.87 7.37
C SER A 11 -0.93 20.04 7.42
N ILE A 12 -1.82 20.07 8.41
CA ILE A 12 -2.79 21.17 8.60
C ILE A 12 -2.06 22.46 8.93
N GLY A 13 -1.05 22.42 9.81
CA GLY A 13 -0.23 23.58 10.18
C GLY A 13 0.48 24.17 8.97
N SER A 14 1.09 23.34 8.12
CA SER A 14 1.66 23.77 6.84
C SER A 14 0.60 24.44 5.96
N GLY A 15 -0.58 23.83 5.80
CA GLY A 15 -1.66 24.40 5.01
C GLY A 15 -2.21 25.74 5.54
N VAL A 16 -2.35 25.88 6.86
CA VAL A 16 -2.80 27.12 7.51
C VAL A 16 -1.72 28.20 7.43
N SER A 17 -0.44 27.81 7.46
CA SER A 17 0.67 28.75 7.33
C SER A 17 0.90 29.23 5.89
N LEU A 18 0.35 28.54 4.89
CA LEU A 18 0.57 28.81 3.47
C LEU A 18 0.36 30.28 3.05
N PRO A 19 -0.69 31.00 3.51
CA PRO A 19 -0.86 32.42 3.17
C PRO A 19 0.28 33.33 3.64
N TYR A 20 1.05 32.90 4.65
CA TYR A 20 2.15 33.66 5.24
C TYR A 20 3.52 33.28 4.65
N TRP A 21 3.58 32.29 3.76
CA TRP A 21 4.81 31.94 3.08
C TRP A 21 5.19 33.04 2.07
N PRO A 22 6.49 33.26 1.80
CA PRO A 22 6.91 34.11 0.69
C PRO A 22 6.23 33.68 -0.60
N GLU A 23 5.76 34.65 -1.40
CA GLU A 23 5.01 34.35 -2.62
C GLU A 23 5.81 33.47 -3.59
N GLU A 24 7.11 33.75 -3.74
CA GLU A 24 8.02 32.94 -4.54
C GLU A 24 8.04 31.47 -4.09
N ALA A 25 8.08 31.22 -2.77
CA ALA A 25 8.08 29.86 -2.22
C ALA A 25 6.73 29.14 -2.45
N ARG A 26 5.61 29.87 -2.39
CA ARG A 26 4.28 29.30 -2.68
C ARG A 26 4.13 28.93 -4.15
N VAL A 27 4.58 29.81 -5.04
CA VAL A 27 4.54 29.59 -6.48
C VAL A 27 5.44 28.40 -6.84
N ALA A 28 6.68 28.37 -6.33
CA ALA A 28 7.60 27.26 -6.52
C ALA A 28 7.02 25.94 -6.01
N PHE A 29 6.49 25.89 -4.78
CA PHE A 29 5.85 24.67 -4.24
C PHE A 29 4.70 24.19 -5.12
N THR A 30 3.86 25.12 -5.59
CA THR A 30 2.72 24.79 -6.46
C THR A 30 3.21 24.19 -7.77
N ALA A 31 4.17 24.84 -8.43
CA ALA A 31 4.71 24.41 -9.71
C ALA A 31 5.52 23.10 -9.60
N ASP A 32 6.29 22.92 -8.53
CA ASP A 32 7.25 21.81 -8.45
C ASP A 32 6.66 20.54 -7.83
N VAL A 33 5.70 20.68 -6.90
CA VAL A 33 5.22 19.56 -6.08
C VAL A 33 3.77 19.19 -6.38
N TRP A 34 2.91 20.16 -6.72
CA TRP A 34 1.46 19.93 -6.77
C TRP A 34 0.87 19.97 -8.18
N GLN A 35 1.27 20.95 -8.99
CA GLN A 35 0.80 21.17 -10.35
C GLN A 35 2.02 21.32 -11.29
N PRO A 36 2.70 20.21 -11.62
CA PRO A 36 3.91 20.21 -12.43
C PRO A 36 3.67 20.82 -13.81
N THR A 37 4.66 21.60 -14.27
CA THR A 37 4.62 22.20 -15.60
C THR A 37 4.74 21.13 -16.70
N PRO A 38 4.27 21.40 -17.94
CA PRO A 38 4.48 20.48 -19.07
C PRO A 38 5.94 20.12 -19.31
N ALA A 39 6.87 21.04 -19.05
CA ALA A 39 8.31 20.80 -19.16
C ALA A 39 8.80 19.75 -18.15
N MET A 40 8.37 19.86 -16.88
CA MET A 40 8.69 18.88 -15.84
C MET A 40 8.09 17.51 -16.15
N ILE A 41 6.83 17.47 -16.61
CA ILE A 41 6.18 16.22 -17.02
C ILE A 41 6.97 15.57 -18.17
N ASN A 42 7.37 16.35 -19.18
CA ASN A 42 8.16 15.82 -20.30
C ASN A 42 9.55 15.33 -19.87
N ALA A 43 10.21 16.03 -18.94
CA ALA A 43 11.49 15.61 -18.37
C ALA A 43 11.35 14.29 -17.60
N GLU A 44 10.30 14.15 -16.79
CA GLU A 44 9.99 12.91 -16.07
C GLU A 44 9.68 11.76 -17.04
N LEU A 45 8.87 12.00 -18.07
CA LEU A 45 8.58 11.03 -19.11
C LEU A 45 9.86 10.58 -19.83
N ALA A 46 10.75 11.52 -20.18
CA ALA A 46 12.02 11.21 -20.82
C ALA A 46 12.92 10.37 -19.91
N ALA A 47 13.05 10.73 -18.63
CA ALA A 47 13.85 9.99 -17.66
C ALA A 47 13.34 8.55 -17.48
N TYR A 48 12.04 8.36 -17.23
CA TYR A 48 11.46 7.02 -16.98
C TYR A 48 11.30 6.16 -18.24
N ARG A 49 11.26 6.76 -19.43
CA ARG A 49 11.36 6.05 -20.72
C ARG A 49 12.82 5.82 -21.18
N GLY A 50 13.79 6.44 -20.52
CA GLY A 50 15.21 6.20 -20.73
C GLY A 50 15.69 4.89 -20.09
N GLY A 51 16.99 4.62 -20.26
CA GLY A 51 17.65 3.47 -19.66
C GLY A 51 17.68 3.53 -18.13
N TRP A 52 18.17 2.47 -17.48
CA TRP A 52 18.24 2.42 -16.01
C TRP A 52 19.05 3.57 -15.40
N ILE A 53 20.14 3.98 -16.06
CA ILE A 53 21.02 5.07 -15.59
C ILE A 53 20.33 6.43 -15.72
N ASP A 54 19.56 6.67 -16.78
CA ASP A 54 18.85 7.92 -17.02
C ASP A 54 17.75 8.18 -15.95
N GLN A 55 17.23 7.11 -15.35
CA GLN A 55 16.22 7.16 -14.30
C GLN A 55 16.80 7.58 -12.95
N GLN A 56 18.11 7.47 -12.77
CA GLN A 56 18.72 7.46 -11.45
C GLN A 56 18.78 8.81 -10.74
N PRO A 57 19.02 9.94 -11.43
CA PRO A 57 18.91 11.27 -10.82
C PRO A 57 17.54 11.48 -10.17
N VAL A 58 16.47 11.31 -10.95
CA VAL A 58 15.07 11.48 -10.51
C VAL A 58 14.74 10.57 -9.33
N ARG A 59 15.18 9.30 -9.37
CA ARG A 59 14.94 8.34 -8.29
C ARG A 59 15.71 8.67 -7.02
N SER A 60 16.96 9.10 -7.14
CA SER A 60 17.81 9.42 -5.99
C SER A 60 17.32 10.65 -5.24
N GLU A 61 16.89 11.69 -5.97
CA GLU A 61 16.28 12.89 -5.38
C GLU A 61 14.96 12.56 -4.69
N GLY A 62 14.09 11.79 -5.36
CA GLY A 62 12.85 11.31 -4.77
C GLY A 62 13.09 10.47 -3.51
N ALA A 63 14.01 9.51 -3.57
CA ALA A 63 14.36 8.66 -2.43
C ALA A 63 14.89 9.49 -1.25
N PHE A 64 15.79 10.45 -1.51
CA PHE A 64 16.32 11.34 -0.50
C PHE A 64 15.21 12.14 0.19
N ALA A 65 14.29 12.72 -0.57
CA ALA A 65 13.14 13.45 -0.02
C ALA A 65 12.20 12.53 0.77
N PHE A 66 11.95 11.31 0.28
CA PHE A 66 11.13 10.33 0.99
C PHE A 66 11.75 9.92 2.34
N GLU A 67 13.06 9.68 2.38
CA GLU A 67 13.76 9.18 3.56
C GLU A 67 14.06 10.26 4.60
N THR A 68 14.30 11.50 4.17
CA THR A 68 14.67 12.60 5.08
C THR A 68 13.47 13.44 5.53
N LEU A 69 12.51 13.69 4.64
CA LEU A 69 11.37 14.55 4.92
C LEU A 69 10.09 13.75 5.15
N VAL A 70 9.65 12.95 4.17
CA VAL A 70 8.35 12.26 4.23
C VAL A 70 8.32 11.21 5.35
N LEU A 71 9.41 10.47 5.53
CA LEU A 71 9.53 9.48 6.59
C LEU A 71 9.37 10.13 7.97
N ILE A 72 10.03 11.27 8.21
CA ILE A 72 10.01 11.93 9.52
C ILE A 72 8.72 12.71 9.76
N THR A 73 8.17 13.36 8.73
CA THR A 73 6.97 14.21 8.88
C THR A 73 5.67 13.41 8.81
N TRP A 74 5.67 12.28 8.09
CA TRP A 74 4.47 11.46 7.89
C TRP A 74 4.69 9.98 8.23
N GLY A 75 5.73 9.34 7.70
CA GLY A 75 5.92 7.89 7.76
C GLY A 75 5.99 7.33 9.18
N VAL A 76 6.88 7.85 10.02
CA VAL A 76 7.07 7.42 11.42
C VAL A 76 5.78 7.56 12.21
N TRP A 77 5.12 8.71 12.10
CA TRP A 77 3.93 9.04 12.88
C TRP A 77 2.69 8.27 12.42
N ARG A 78 2.42 8.28 11.11
CA ARG A 78 1.27 7.63 10.51
C ARG A 78 1.42 6.11 10.53
N ALA A 79 2.50 5.58 9.95
CA ALA A 79 2.70 4.13 9.88
C ALA A 79 2.91 3.55 11.28
N GLY A 80 3.76 4.17 12.11
CA GLY A 80 3.97 3.74 13.50
C GLY A 80 2.69 3.76 14.32
N GLY A 81 1.89 4.83 14.21
CA GLY A 81 0.59 4.92 14.88
C GLY A 81 -0.39 3.82 14.43
N LEU A 82 -0.46 3.53 13.14
CA LEU A 82 -1.30 2.45 12.60
C LEU A 82 -0.80 1.07 13.02
N MET A 83 0.52 0.85 13.07
CA MET A 83 1.11 -0.41 13.56
C MET A 83 0.74 -0.66 15.03
N LEU A 84 0.82 0.35 15.89
CA LEU A 84 0.41 0.23 17.30
C LEU A 84 -1.09 -0.08 17.43
N ILE A 85 -1.95 0.58 16.64
CA ILE A 85 -3.39 0.28 16.61
C ILE A 85 -3.61 -1.17 16.14
N GLY A 86 -2.94 -1.59 15.07
CA GLY A 86 -3.00 -2.97 14.58
C GLY A 86 -2.58 -3.98 15.65
N MET A 87 -1.48 -3.72 16.36
CA MET A 87 -1.03 -4.57 17.47
C MET A 87 -2.05 -4.62 18.62
N ALA A 88 -2.67 -3.49 18.99
CA ALA A 88 -3.72 -3.47 20.00
C ALA A 88 -4.94 -4.31 19.56
N LEU A 89 -5.42 -4.11 18.32
CA LEU A 89 -6.53 -4.88 17.76
C LEU A 89 -6.21 -6.38 17.68
N PHE A 90 -4.97 -6.74 17.35
CA PHE A 90 -4.49 -8.11 17.37
C PHE A 90 -4.51 -8.72 18.76
N LYS A 91 -3.97 -8.03 19.77
CA LYS A 91 -4.00 -8.47 21.17
C LYS A 91 -5.43 -8.61 21.70
N HIS A 92 -6.36 -7.75 21.24
CA HIS A 92 -7.79 -7.86 21.55
C HIS A 92 -8.53 -8.91 20.70
N GLY A 93 -7.83 -9.70 19.89
CA GLY A 93 -8.39 -10.80 19.13
C GLY A 93 -9.28 -10.38 17.96
N VAL A 94 -9.20 -9.13 17.49
CA VAL A 94 -10.03 -8.65 16.37
C VAL A 94 -9.73 -9.41 15.08
N PHE A 95 -8.47 -9.77 14.83
CA PHE A 95 -8.03 -10.56 13.67
C PHE A 95 -8.20 -12.08 13.82
N SER A 96 -8.81 -12.55 14.93
CA SER A 96 -8.97 -13.99 15.17
C SER A 96 -10.18 -14.61 14.45
N ALA A 97 -11.02 -13.78 13.82
CA ALA A 97 -12.35 -14.15 13.32
C ALA A 97 -13.30 -14.76 14.38
N ARG A 98 -13.02 -14.57 15.68
CA ARG A 98 -13.83 -15.12 16.80
C ARG A 98 -14.82 -14.13 17.40
N ARG A 99 -14.72 -12.83 17.08
CA ARG A 99 -15.69 -11.83 17.56
C ARG A 99 -17.06 -12.04 16.92
N SER A 100 -18.10 -11.46 17.52
CA SER A 100 -19.48 -11.63 17.06
C SER A 100 -19.68 -11.05 15.65
N THR A 101 -20.65 -11.60 14.91
CA THR A 101 -21.00 -11.08 13.58
C THR A 101 -21.43 -9.61 13.65
N ARG A 102 -22.18 -9.23 14.70
CA ARG A 102 -22.59 -7.84 14.96
C ARG A 102 -21.38 -6.91 15.10
N PHE A 103 -20.32 -7.34 15.76
CA PHE A 103 -19.10 -6.54 15.92
C PHE A 103 -18.47 -6.25 14.55
N TYR A 104 -18.24 -7.27 13.72
CA TYR A 104 -17.64 -7.07 12.40
C TYR A 104 -18.57 -6.33 11.44
N ALA A 105 -19.88 -6.58 11.49
CA ALA A 105 -20.87 -5.84 10.72
C ALA A 105 -20.91 -4.35 11.11
N ALA A 106 -20.74 -4.03 12.39
CA ALA A 106 -20.64 -2.64 12.84
C ALA A 106 -19.40 -1.94 12.27
N LEU A 107 -18.24 -2.62 12.19
CA LEU A 107 -17.04 -2.05 11.54
C LEU A 107 -17.30 -1.74 10.07
N ILE A 108 -17.96 -2.65 9.34
CA ILE A 108 -18.35 -2.46 7.95
C ILE A 108 -19.34 -1.29 7.83
N ALA A 109 -20.34 -1.22 8.71
CA ALA A 109 -21.34 -0.16 8.70
C ALA A 109 -20.71 1.22 8.96
N VAL A 110 -19.77 1.33 9.90
CA VAL A 110 -19.04 2.59 10.16
C VAL A 110 -18.19 3.00 8.95
N ALA A 111 -17.51 2.03 8.31
CA ALA A 111 -16.79 2.30 7.08
C ALA A 111 -17.72 2.81 5.96
N ALA A 112 -18.88 2.18 5.78
CA ALA A 112 -19.83 2.54 4.74
C ALA A 112 -20.58 3.85 5.01
N ALA A 113 -20.95 4.13 6.25
CA ALA A 113 -21.76 5.29 6.63
C ALA A 113 -20.93 6.54 6.91
N VAL A 114 -19.66 6.40 7.31
CA VAL A 114 -18.80 7.52 7.70
C VAL A 114 -17.51 7.53 6.89
N GLY A 115 -16.80 6.40 6.84
CA GLY A 115 -15.48 6.32 6.21
C GLY A 115 -15.46 6.66 4.71
N LEU A 116 -16.34 6.02 3.94
CA LEU A 116 -16.45 6.21 2.50
C LEU A 116 -17.11 7.56 2.15
N PRO A 117 -18.21 7.99 2.78
CA PRO A 117 -18.84 9.28 2.46
C PRO A 117 -17.92 10.47 2.73
N LEU A 118 -17.14 10.47 3.83
CA LEU A 118 -16.19 11.55 4.11
C LEU A 118 -15.06 11.62 3.08
N GLN A 119 -14.56 10.46 2.62
CA GLN A 119 -13.57 10.40 1.55
C GLN A 119 -14.15 10.89 0.21
N ALA A 120 -15.35 10.43 -0.14
CA ALA A 120 -16.03 10.86 -1.35
C ALA A 120 -16.29 12.37 -1.32
N TYR A 121 -16.72 12.91 -0.18
CA TYR A 121 -16.90 14.35 0.02
C TYR A 121 -15.60 15.12 -0.20
N GLY A 122 -14.47 14.67 0.36
CA GLY A 122 -13.17 15.29 0.13
C GLY A 122 -12.77 15.32 -1.34
N ILE A 123 -12.93 14.20 -2.05
CA ILE A 123 -12.63 14.11 -3.48
C ILE A 123 -13.54 15.04 -4.30
N LEU A 124 -14.85 15.05 -4.01
CA LEU A 124 -15.80 15.94 -4.69
C LEU A 124 -15.45 17.41 -4.46
N LEU A 125 -15.01 17.75 -3.25
CA LEU A 125 -14.57 19.10 -2.89
C LEU A 125 -13.31 19.50 -3.65
N ASP A 126 -12.33 18.60 -3.78
CA ASP A 126 -11.10 18.83 -4.53
C ASP A 126 -11.39 19.05 -6.03
N PHE A 127 -12.27 18.24 -6.62
CA PHE A 127 -12.72 18.44 -8.00
C PHE A 127 -13.48 19.76 -8.18
N ALA A 128 -14.41 20.08 -7.28
CA ALA A 128 -15.19 21.32 -7.36
C ALA A 128 -14.32 22.58 -7.23
N ARG A 129 -13.16 22.47 -6.56
CA ARG A 129 -12.22 23.59 -6.34
C ARG A 129 -11.04 23.59 -7.32
N GLY A 130 -10.94 22.61 -8.22
CA GLY A 130 -9.83 22.52 -9.17
C GLY A 130 -8.49 22.18 -8.54
N TRP A 131 -8.47 21.32 -7.50
CA TRP A 131 -7.26 20.84 -6.84
C TRP A 131 -6.29 21.96 -6.40
N PRO A 132 -6.72 22.91 -5.55
CA PRO A 132 -5.82 23.95 -5.02
C PRO A 132 -4.74 23.35 -4.12
N VAL A 133 -3.65 24.08 -3.84
CA VAL A 133 -2.59 23.64 -2.89
C VAL A 133 -3.14 23.27 -1.51
N TRP A 134 -4.25 23.91 -1.10
CA TRP A 134 -5.00 23.53 0.10
C TRP A 134 -5.34 22.03 0.13
N SER A 135 -5.64 21.42 -1.02
CA SER A 135 -5.97 20.00 -1.13
C SER A 135 -4.81 19.10 -0.71
N PHE A 136 -3.57 19.49 -1.01
CA PHE A 136 -2.37 18.77 -0.58
C PHE A 136 -2.24 18.73 0.95
N PHE A 137 -2.42 19.86 1.62
CA PHE A 137 -2.17 19.99 3.07
C PHE A 137 -3.39 19.66 3.94
N VAL A 138 -4.56 20.21 3.59
CA VAL A 138 -5.78 20.12 4.39
C VAL A 138 -6.81 19.19 3.73
N GLY A 139 -6.93 19.20 2.40
CA GLY A 139 -7.83 18.28 1.70
C GLY A 139 -7.51 16.80 1.95
N VAL A 140 -6.21 16.47 2.06
CA VAL A 140 -5.75 15.11 2.40
C VAL A 140 -6.34 14.57 3.70
N GLN A 141 -6.79 15.43 4.63
CA GLN A 141 -7.39 15.01 5.90
C GLN A 141 -8.71 14.24 5.71
N PHE A 142 -9.44 14.51 4.62
CA PHE A 142 -10.65 13.77 4.24
C PHE A 142 -10.36 12.32 3.82
N ASN A 143 -9.10 11.99 3.50
CA ASN A 143 -8.65 10.61 3.36
C ASN A 143 -7.94 10.10 4.63
N TYR A 144 -7.09 10.93 5.23
CA TYR A 144 -6.19 10.53 6.32
C TYR A 144 -6.92 9.94 7.54
N TRP A 145 -7.98 10.58 8.03
CA TRP A 145 -8.74 10.06 9.18
C TRP A 145 -9.77 9.00 8.78
N PRO A 146 -10.60 9.21 7.74
CA PRO A 146 -11.64 8.25 7.40
C PRO A 146 -11.08 6.93 6.85
N SER A 147 -9.88 6.92 6.27
CA SER A 147 -9.20 5.68 5.85
C SER A 147 -8.99 4.68 7.00
N ILE A 148 -8.91 5.13 8.26
CA ILE A 148 -8.84 4.25 9.43
C ILE A 148 -10.17 3.49 9.58
N ALA A 149 -11.29 4.19 9.50
CA ALA A 149 -12.61 3.58 9.56
C ALA A 149 -12.82 2.61 8.40
N VAL A 150 -12.45 3.00 7.18
CA VAL A 150 -12.53 2.12 6.00
C VAL A 150 -11.65 0.88 6.15
N SER A 151 -10.42 1.04 6.65
CA SER A 151 -9.52 -0.09 6.92
C SER A 151 -10.13 -1.06 7.94
N LEU A 152 -10.77 -0.56 9.00
CA LEU A 152 -11.49 -1.40 9.96
C LEU A 152 -12.71 -2.09 9.34
N GLY A 153 -13.41 -1.42 8.42
CA GLY A 153 -14.46 -2.03 7.60
C GLY A 153 -13.94 -3.21 6.78
N TYR A 154 -12.79 -3.05 6.12
CA TYR A 154 -12.13 -4.16 5.41
C TYR A 154 -11.74 -5.30 6.36
N VAL A 155 -11.25 -5.00 7.57
CA VAL A 155 -11.01 -6.04 8.58
C VAL A 155 -12.30 -6.79 8.91
N GLY A 156 -13.41 -6.07 9.13
CA GLY A 156 -14.72 -6.68 9.37
C GLY A 156 -15.14 -7.62 8.23
N ALA A 157 -15.05 -7.14 6.98
CA ALA A 157 -15.41 -7.91 5.79
C ALA A 157 -14.54 -9.17 5.64
N VAL A 158 -13.22 -9.04 5.78
CA VAL A 158 -12.28 -10.17 5.67
C VAL A 158 -12.51 -11.19 6.79
N MET A 159 -12.73 -10.74 8.04
CA MET A 159 -12.99 -11.66 9.16
C MET A 159 -14.28 -12.46 8.96
N LEU A 160 -15.35 -11.82 8.47
CA LEU A 160 -16.58 -12.52 8.13
C LEU A 160 -16.37 -13.48 6.95
N ALA A 161 -15.63 -13.06 5.91
CA ALA A 161 -15.32 -13.92 4.78
C ALA A 161 -14.53 -15.17 5.18
N CYS A 162 -13.58 -15.04 6.11
CA CYS A 162 -12.81 -16.17 6.65
C CYS A 162 -13.69 -17.18 7.42
N ARG A 163 -14.84 -16.77 7.97
CA ARG A 163 -15.79 -17.67 8.64
C ARG A 163 -16.70 -18.40 7.67
N THR A 164 -16.93 -17.84 6.48
CA THR A 164 -17.88 -18.38 5.51
C THR A 164 -17.27 -19.55 4.73
N ALA A 165 -17.79 -20.76 4.94
CA ALA A 165 -17.26 -21.97 4.32
C ALA A 165 -17.24 -21.91 2.78
N ALA A 166 -18.28 -21.32 2.18
CA ALA A 166 -18.38 -21.12 0.73
C ALA A 166 -17.27 -20.21 0.16
N LEU A 167 -16.66 -19.34 0.98
CA LEU A 167 -15.60 -18.43 0.55
C LEU A 167 -14.19 -19.02 0.71
N ARG A 168 -14.04 -20.20 1.32
CA ARG A 168 -12.74 -20.86 1.55
C ARG A 168 -11.90 -21.07 0.28
N PRO A 169 -12.47 -21.46 -0.88
CA PRO A 169 -11.68 -21.59 -2.11
C PRO A 169 -11.03 -20.26 -2.53
N TYR A 170 -11.69 -19.14 -2.27
CA TYR A 170 -11.20 -17.80 -2.60
C TYR A 170 -10.21 -17.29 -1.56
N THR A 171 -10.43 -17.51 -0.26
CA THR A 171 -9.53 -17.02 0.79
C THR A 171 -8.20 -17.77 0.86
N ARG A 172 -8.14 -19.02 0.40
CA ARG A 172 -6.91 -19.85 0.40
C ARG A 172 -5.77 -19.27 -0.44
N PRO A 173 -5.97 -18.89 -1.72
CA PRO A 173 -4.96 -18.20 -2.51
C PRO A 173 -4.45 -16.91 -1.87
N PHE A 174 -5.33 -16.09 -1.29
CA PHE A 174 -4.91 -14.88 -0.56
C PHE A 174 -4.03 -15.21 0.66
N ALA A 175 -4.34 -16.29 1.38
CA ALA A 175 -3.49 -16.76 2.47
C ALA A 175 -2.11 -17.23 1.98
N ALA A 176 -2.02 -17.77 0.76
CA ALA A 176 -0.74 -18.12 0.13
C ALA A 176 0.06 -16.85 -0.22
N VAL A 177 -0.58 -15.86 -0.85
CA VAL A 177 0.02 -14.56 -1.16
C VAL A 177 0.54 -13.86 0.10
N GLY A 178 -0.22 -13.91 1.20
CA GLY A 178 0.21 -13.33 2.49
C GLY A 178 1.42 -14.03 3.12
N GLN A 179 1.60 -15.34 2.88
CA GLN A 179 2.78 -16.08 3.33
C GLN A 179 4.05 -15.79 2.50
N THR A 180 3.88 -15.23 1.30
CA THR A 180 4.96 -14.86 0.36
C THR A 180 4.94 -13.36 0.05
N ALA A 181 4.53 -12.53 1.01
CA ALA A 181 4.29 -11.10 0.80
C ALA A 181 5.54 -10.31 0.35
N LEU A 182 6.71 -10.56 0.93
CA LEU A 182 7.97 -9.91 0.55
C LEU A 182 8.42 -10.37 -0.85
N SER A 183 8.31 -11.67 -1.13
CA SER A 183 8.62 -12.20 -2.47
C SER A 183 7.69 -11.61 -3.53
N ASN A 184 6.40 -11.49 -3.23
CA ASN A 184 5.41 -10.89 -4.12
C ASN A 184 5.64 -9.40 -4.32
N TYR A 185 6.04 -8.66 -3.27
CA TYR A 185 6.41 -7.26 -3.39
C TYR A 185 7.59 -7.08 -4.36
N LEU A 186 8.66 -7.85 -4.20
CA LEU A 186 9.82 -7.78 -5.10
C LEU A 186 9.47 -8.21 -6.53
N LEU A 187 8.68 -9.29 -6.68
CA LEU A 187 8.19 -9.74 -7.97
C LEU A 187 7.33 -8.67 -8.65
N GLN A 188 6.44 -8.01 -7.90
CA GLN A 188 5.62 -6.92 -8.42
C GLN A 188 6.48 -5.75 -8.89
N THR A 189 7.49 -5.37 -8.10
CA THR A 189 8.44 -4.33 -8.51
C THR A 189 9.11 -4.73 -9.82
N VAL A 190 9.70 -5.92 -9.91
CA VAL A 190 10.35 -6.40 -11.15
C VAL A 190 9.39 -6.38 -12.33
N ILE A 191 8.17 -6.89 -12.17
CA ILE A 191 7.17 -6.91 -13.26
C ILE A 191 6.81 -5.48 -13.67
N CYS A 192 6.44 -4.62 -12.72
CA CYS A 192 5.98 -3.27 -13.03
C CYS A 192 7.11 -2.39 -13.58
N THR A 193 8.34 -2.48 -13.06
CA THR A 193 9.47 -1.73 -13.63
C THR A 193 9.83 -2.24 -15.02
N THR A 194 9.75 -3.55 -15.27
CA THR A 194 9.97 -4.11 -16.61
C THR A 194 8.87 -3.68 -17.59
N ILE A 195 7.61 -3.58 -17.17
CA ILE A 195 6.53 -3.13 -18.06
C ILE A 195 6.60 -1.62 -18.31
N PHE A 196 6.73 -0.82 -17.26
CA PHE A 196 6.56 0.62 -17.38
C PHE A 196 7.85 1.36 -17.71
N TYR A 197 9.01 0.94 -17.21
CA TYR A 197 10.23 1.73 -17.39
C TYR A 197 10.97 1.38 -18.69
N GLY A 198 11.78 2.33 -19.17
CA GLY A 198 12.47 2.25 -20.46
C GLY A 198 13.54 1.17 -20.58
N HIS A 199 14.05 0.64 -19.47
CA HIS A 199 14.92 -0.54 -19.49
C HIS A 199 14.16 -1.86 -19.77
N GLY A 200 12.83 -1.82 -19.88
CA GLY A 200 11.99 -2.94 -20.28
C GLY A 200 11.10 -2.57 -21.48
N LEU A 201 9.78 -2.49 -21.29
CA LEU A 201 8.81 -2.19 -22.36
C LEU A 201 8.52 -0.68 -22.52
N GLY A 202 8.92 0.16 -21.56
CA GLY A 202 8.82 1.63 -21.70
C GLY A 202 7.42 2.22 -21.69
N TRP A 203 6.43 1.57 -21.05
CA TRP A 203 5.03 2.04 -21.02
C TRP A 203 4.76 3.24 -20.09
N PHE A 204 5.80 3.88 -19.56
CA PHE A 204 5.66 4.99 -18.62
C PHE A 204 4.87 6.14 -19.28
N GLY A 205 3.77 6.55 -18.63
CA GLY A 205 2.87 7.58 -19.13
C GLY A 205 2.14 7.24 -20.43
N SER A 206 2.14 5.99 -20.91
CA SER A 206 1.45 5.59 -22.16
C SER A 206 0.17 4.78 -21.93
N VAL A 207 -0.10 4.39 -20.68
CA VAL A 207 -1.28 3.58 -20.31
C VAL A 207 -2.20 4.43 -19.44
N ASP A 208 -3.46 4.51 -19.84
CA ASP A 208 -4.51 5.21 -19.11
C ASP A 208 -4.90 4.48 -17.81
N ARG A 209 -5.83 5.06 -17.04
CA ARG A 209 -6.22 4.49 -15.74
C ARG A 209 -6.90 3.13 -15.86
N ALA A 210 -7.71 2.91 -16.89
CA ALA A 210 -8.36 1.63 -17.12
C ALA A 210 -7.35 0.53 -17.51
N GLY A 211 -6.41 0.84 -18.41
CA GLY A 211 -5.33 -0.06 -18.77
C GLY A 211 -4.43 -0.41 -17.58
N GLN A 212 -4.11 0.57 -16.72
CA GLN A 212 -3.35 0.33 -15.48
C GLN A 212 -4.09 -0.65 -14.54
N ALA A 213 -5.41 -0.53 -14.39
CA ALA A 213 -6.21 -1.48 -13.61
C ALA A 213 -6.17 -2.90 -14.21
N GLY A 214 -6.15 -3.02 -15.54
CA GLY A 214 -5.94 -4.29 -16.23
C GLY A 214 -4.59 -4.93 -15.93
N VAL A 215 -3.51 -4.14 -15.93
CA VAL A 215 -2.17 -4.62 -15.54
C VAL A 215 -2.16 -5.09 -14.09
N VAL A 216 -2.78 -4.33 -13.16
CA VAL A 216 -2.89 -4.74 -11.75
C VAL A 216 -3.61 -6.08 -11.61
N ALA A 217 -4.74 -6.25 -12.29
CA ALA A 217 -5.48 -7.51 -12.28
C ALA A 217 -4.65 -8.68 -12.81
N ALA A 218 -3.90 -8.48 -13.90
CA ALA A 218 -3.01 -9.49 -14.46
C ALA A 218 -1.89 -9.88 -13.48
N VAL A 219 -1.24 -8.91 -12.84
CA VAL A 219 -0.20 -9.14 -11.82
C VAL A 219 -0.79 -9.91 -10.63
N TRP A 220 -1.98 -9.57 -10.16
CA TRP A 220 -2.65 -10.29 -9.08
C TRP A 220 -2.94 -11.74 -9.43
N VAL A 221 -3.42 -12.02 -10.64
CA VAL A 221 -3.63 -13.40 -11.11
C VAL A 221 -2.31 -14.18 -11.07
N VAL A 222 -1.23 -13.62 -11.62
CA VAL A 222 0.09 -14.25 -11.60
C VAL A 222 0.55 -14.52 -10.16
N GLN A 223 0.41 -13.57 -9.24
CA GLN A 223 0.81 -13.74 -7.84
C GLN A 223 -0.05 -14.77 -7.10
N LEU A 224 -1.37 -14.75 -7.27
CA LEU A 224 -2.28 -15.71 -6.65
C LEU A 224 -1.95 -17.14 -7.08
N LEU A 225 -1.69 -17.34 -8.37
CA LEU A 225 -1.32 -18.65 -8.93
C LEU A 225 0.08 -19.08 -8.48
N SER A 226 1.09 -18.23 -8.71
CA SER A 226 2.48 -18.56 -8.39
C SER A 226 2.70 -18.80 -6.89
N SER A 227 2.13 -17.97 -6.01
CA SER A 227 2.23 -18.15 -4.55
C SER A 227 1.58 -19.48 -4.12
N SER A 228 0.40 -19.78 -4.66
CA SER A 228 -0.34 -21.00 -4.34
C SER A 228 0.41 -22.25 -4.80
N LEU A 229 0.97 -22.24 -6.02
CA LEU A 229 1.75 -23.35 -6.57
C LEU A 229 3.07 -23.52 -5.82
N TRP A 230 3.77 -22.42 -5.54
CA TRP A 230 5.04 -22.42 -4.82
C TRP A 230 4.92 -23.05 -3.44
N LEU A 231 3.91 -22.64 -2.66
CA LEU A 231 3.69 -23.15 -1.31
C LEU A 231 3.17 -24.60 -1.28
N ARG A 232 2.85 -25.23 -2.42
CA ARG A 232 2.65 -26.70 -2.45
C ARG A 232 3.97 -27.44 -2.18
N ARG A 233 5.10 -26.89 -2.64
CA ARG A 233 6.42 -27.53 -2.53
C ARG A 233 7.29 -26.96 -1.42
N PHE A 234 7.17 -25.67 -1.13
CA PHE A 234 8.04 -24.91 -0.25
C PHE A 234 7.30 -24.33 0.97
N ARG A 235 8.04 -24.03 2.04
CA ARG A 235 7.49 -23.53 3.32
C ARG A 235 7.34 -22.01 3.36
N PHE A 236 8.17 -21.28 2.63
CA PHE A 236 8.26 -19.82 2.59
C PHE A 236 8.49 -19.37 1.16
N GLY A 237 8.20 -18.10 0.85
CA GLY A 237 8.68 -17.51 -0.40
C GLY A 237 10.21 -17.36 -0.40
N PRO A 238 10.85 -17.23 -1.58
CA PRO A 238 12.30 -17.13 -1.68
C PRO A 238 12.90 -16.00 -0.83
N ALA A 239 12.32 -14.80 -0.89
CA ALA A 239 12.81 -13.64 -0.16
C ALA A 239 12.58 -13.77 1.35
N GLU A 240 11.44 -14.33 1.76
CA GLU A 240 11.16 -14.63 3.18
C GLU A 240 12.14 -15.65 3.74
N TRP A 241 12.47 -16.68 2.95
CA TRP A 241 13.45 -17.68 3.34
C TRP A 241 14.85 -17.09 3.50
N MET A 242 15.26 -16.24 2.55
CA MET A 242 16.54 -15.54 2.60
C MET A 242 16.60 -14.63 3.83
N TRP A 243 15.57 -13.79 4.02
CA TRP A 243 15.44 -12.91 5.18
C TRP A 243 15.56 -13.67 6.50
N ARG A 244 14.76 -14.72 6.70
CA ARG A 244 14.81 -15.53 7.93
C ARG A 244 16.16 -16.20 8.13
N SER A 245 16.76 -16.73 7.07
CA SER A 245 18.06 -17.41 7.19
C SER A 245 19.17 -16.43 7.58
N LEU A 246 19.12 -15.20 7.07
CA LEU A 246 20.06 -14.13 7.44
C LEU A 246 19.81 -13.64 8.87
N THR A 247 18.56 -13.37 9.26
CA THR A 247 18.23 -12.87 10.61
C THR A 247 18.64 -13.86 11.71
N TYR A 248 18.44 -15.17 11.49
CA TYR A 248 18.79 -16.19 12.47
C TYR A 248 20.21 -16.74 12.31
N GLY A 249 20.94 -16.33 11.27
CA GLY A 249 22.28 -16.85 10.95
C GLY A 249 22.32 -18.34 10.57
N VAL A 250 21.17 -18.99 10.38
CA VAL A 250 21.07 -20.43 10.09
C VAL A 250 20.14 -20.65 8.90
N ARG A 251 20.60 -21.45 7.94
CA ARG A 251 19.85 -21.82 6.75
C ARG A 251 18.57 -22.56 7.11
N GLN A 252 17.41 -21.93 6.90
CA GLN A 252 16.12 -22.52 7.22
C GLN A 252 15.73 -23.62 6.22
N PRO A 253 15.00 -24.68 6.63
CA PRO A 253 14.53 -25.71 5.71
C PRO A 253 13.46 -25.14 4.76
N LEU A 254 13.80 -25.04 3.47
CA LEU A 254 12.91 -24.42 2.46
C LEU A 254 11.85 -25.39 1.93
N ARG A 255 12.22 -26.64 1.67
CA ARG A 255 11.30 -27.66 1.12
C ARG A 255 10.40 -28.23 2.21
N LYS A 256 9.14 -28.49 1.86
CA LYS A 256 8.26 -29.33 2.69
C LYS A 256 8.77 -30.77 2.64
N THR A 257 8.91 -31.38 3.81
CA THR A 257 9.16 -32.81 3.96
C THR A 257 7.84 -33.52 3.69
N PRO A 258 7.79 -34.57 2.85
CA PRO A 258 6.59 -35.37 2.71
C PRO A 258 6.13 -35.85 4.10
N ALA A 259 4.84 -35.73 4.40
CA ALA A 259 4.30 -36.36 5.59
C ALA A 259 4.55 -37.88 5.48
N PRO A 260 5.01 -38.56 6.54
CA PRO A 260 5.14 -40.01 6.51
C PRO A 260 3.78 -40.61 6.14
N VAL A 261 3.77 -41.53 5.16
CA VAL A 261 2.58 -42.28 4.79
C VAL A 261 2.10 -42.98 6.05
N LYS A 262 0.91 -42.62 6.56
CA LYS A 262 0.28 -43.35 7.66
C LYS A 262 0.12 -44.79 7.18
N GLY A 263 0.97 -45.69 7.69
CA GLY A 263 0.87 -47.11 7.42
C GLY A 263 -0.56 -47.56 7.73
N ARG A 264 -1.18 -48.27 6.79
CA ARG A 264 -2.38 -49.05 7.08
C ARG A 264 -1.98 -50.04 8.17
N VAL A 265 -2.47 -49.81 9.39
CA VAL A 265 -2.54 -50.88 10.37
C VAL A 265 -3.66 -51.77 9.86
N SER A 266 -3.26 -52.91 9.28
CA SER A 266 -4.15 -54.04 8.94
C SER A 266 -4.69 -54.69 10.19
#